data_AF-A0A3N1IN55-F1
#
_entry.id   AF-A0A3N1IN55-F1
#
_cell.length_a   1.000
_cell.length_b   1.000
_cell.length_c   1.000
_cell.angle_alpha   90.00
_cell.angle_beta   90.00
_cell.angle_gamma   90.00
#
_symmetry.space_group_name_H-M   'P 1'
#
loop_
_entity.id
_entity.type
_entity.pdbx_description
1 polymer ?
#
loop_
_entity_poly.entity_id
_entity_poly.type
_entity_poly.pdbx_seq_one_letter_code
_entity_poly.pdbx_strand_id
1 'polypeptide(L)'
;MRIARRSLLTRWRRWRSGPTLRIPHGADDVENTNRRFLLYGVMPLWFAPAVADWVMHRRSDIEHTSGVRESAIHALMMTEAGLPVVAGLTAKVNPLVLSLMGGAALAHGATALWDVSLATDKRRVAPIEQHIHSFLEVLPLTAAAFTACLHWDQVRKAIKGGVRADDWKLLPKQRPLSAGYLGAVAAGVGLCIVLPYAEEMVRCVRARRDDRNEVPRQP
;
A
#
# COMPACT_ATOMS: atom_id res chain seq x y z
N MET A 1 32.07 -26.01 13.53
CA MET A 1 30.64 -26.02 13.12
C MET A 1 30.40 -24.87 12.13
N ARG A 2 30.46 -25.12 10.81
CA ARG A 2 30.31 -24.07 9.78
C ARG A 2 28.84 -23.68 9.64
N ILE A 3 28.43 -22.56 10.22
CA ILE A 3 27.14 -21.92 9.91
C ILE A 3 27.23 -21.45 8.46
N ALA A 4 26.63 -22.20 7.54
CA ALA A 4 26.56 -21.80 6.13
C ALA A 4 25.81 -20.47 6.04
N ARG A 5 26.55 -19.36 5.86
CA ARG A 5 25.99 -18.06 5.46
C ARG A 5 25.40 -18.21 4.06
N ARG A 6 24.18 -18.76 3.95
CA ARG A 6 23.42 -18.68 2.71
C ARG A 6 23.15 -17.21 2.42
N SER A 7 23.73 -16.73 1.31
CA SER A 7 23.54 -15.38 0.79
C SER A 7 22.05 -15.03 0.69
N LEU A 8 21.69 -13.78 0.98
CA LEU A 8 20.32 -13.26 0.85
C LEU A 8 19.77 -13.51 -0.55
N LEU A 9 20.60 -13.31 -1.57
CA LEU A 9 20.25 -13.54 -2.98
C LEU A 9 19.80 -14.98 -3.21
N THR A 10 20.51 -15.97 -2.66
CA THR A 10 20.15 -17.39 -2.79
C THR A 10 18.82 -17.71 -2.10
N ARG A 11 18.51 -17.04 -0.97
CA ARG A 11 17.22 -17.22 -0.28
C ARG A 11 16.08 -16.66 -1.12
N TRP A 12 16.24 -15.46 -1.68
CA TRP A 12 15.24 -14.86 -2.57
C TRP A 12 15.00 -15.69 -3.83
N ARG A 13 16.07 -16.23 -4.43
CA ARG A 13 15.97 -17.10 -5.62
C ARG A 13 15.16 -18.39 -5.39
N ARG A 14 15.21 -18.95 -4.17
CA ARG A 14 14.51 -20.20 -3.80
C ARG A 14 13.27 -19.96 -2.93
N TRP A 15 12.86 -18.71 -2.71
CA TRP A 15 11.80 -18.38 -1.75
C TRP A 15 10.48 -19.09 -2.06
N ARG A 16 10.11 -19.18 -3.34
CA ARG A 16 8.87 -19.84 -3.78
C ARG A 16 8.92 -21.36 -3.75
N SER A 17 10.07 -21.98 -3.50
CA SER A 17 10.21 -23.44 -3.48
C SER A 17 9.70 -24.08 -2.19
N GLY A 18 9.37 -23.30 -1.16
CA GLY A 18 8.82 -23.80 0.10
C GLY A 18 7.31 -24.07 0.04
N PRO A 19 6.76 -24.89 0.97
CA PRO A 19 5.32 -25.12 1.06
C PRO A 19 4.57 -23.80 1.26
N THR A 20 3.52 -23.59 0.46
CA THR A 20 2.70 -22.38 0.55
C THR A 20 1.93 -22.33 1.87
N LEU A 21 1.62 -21.12 2.34
CA LEU A 21 0.78 -20.92 3.50
C LEU A 21 -0.61 -21.52 3.26
N ARG A 22 -0.96 -22.55 4.03
CA ARG A 22 -2.31 -23.14 4.05
C ARG A 22 -3.17 -22.41 5.07
N ILE A 23 -4.33 -21.91 4.64
CA ILE A 23 -5.32 -21.23 5.48
C ILE A 23 -6.54 -22.16 5.56
N PRO A 24 -6.77 -22.88 6.68
CA PRO A 24 -7.88 -23.82 6.84
C PRO A 24 -9.24 -23.15 6.66
N HIS A 25 -10.25 -23.88 6.16
CA HIS A 25 -11.65 -23.44 6.08
C HIS A 25 -12.32 -23.51 7.46
N GLY A 26 -12.74 -22.38 8.02
CA GLY A 26 -13.30 -22.27 9.38
C GLY A 26 -12.76 -21.04 10.13
N ALA A 27 -13.44 -20.60 11.19
CA ALA A 27 -13.00 -19.54 12.09
C ALA A 27 -12.58 -20.14 13.45
N ASP A 28 -11.77 -21.19 13.37
CA ASP A 28 -11.56 -22.12 14.49
C ASP A 28 -10.53 -21.58 15.51
N ASP A 29 -9.80 -20.52 15.14
CA ASP A 29 -8.86 -19.82 16.02
C ASP A 29 -8.65 -18.35 15.59
N VAL A 30 -8.18 -17.53 16.53
CA VAL A 30 -7.98 -16.06 16.34
C VAL A 30 -6.86 -15.76 15.34
N GLU A 31 -5.80 -16.56 15.30
CA GLU A 31 -4.65 -16.36 14.41
C GLU A 31 -5.07 -16.56 12.94
N ASN A 32 -5.79 -17.64 12.66
CA ASN A 32 -6.35 -17.94 11.36
C ASN A 32 -7.40 -16.89 10.96
N THR A 33 -8.29 -16.51 11.88
CA THR A 33 -9.31 -15.47 11.64
C THR A 33 -8.67 -14.12 11.27
N ASN A 34 -7.66 -13.67 12.01
CA ASN A 34 -6.91 -12.45 11.71
C ASN A 34 -6.23 -12.54 10.33
N ARG A 35 -5.54 -13.64 10.03
CA ARG A 35 -4.93 -13.85 8.70
C ARG A 35 -5.93 -13.79 7.56
N ARG A 36 -7.10 -14.43 7.73
CA ARG A 36 -8.19 -14.39 6.75
C ARG A 36 -8.73 -12.99 6.57
N PHE A 37 -8.93 -12.27 7.68
CA PHE A 37 -9.38 -10.89 7.63
C PHE A 37 -8.38 -10.00 6.88
N LEU A 38 -7.08 -10.13 7.14
CA LEU A 38 -6.06 -9.38 6.40
C LEU A 38 -6.06 -9.71 4.89
N LEU A 39 -6.11 -10.99 4.52
CA LEU A 39 -5.95 -11.43 3.12
C LEU A 39 -7.23 -11.34 2.29
N TYR A 40 -8.38 -11.61 2.90
CA TYR A 40 -9.67 -11.71 2.20
C TYR A 40 -10.68 -10.64 2.61
N GLY A 41 -10.39 -9.87 3.66
CA GLY A 41 -11.13 -8.67 4.04
C GLY A 41 -10.37 -7.40 3.66
N VAL A 42 -9.33 -7.07 4.42
CA VAL A 42 -8.56 -5.82 4.27
C VAL A 42 -7.96 -5.69 2.88
N MET A 43 -7.27 -6.71 2.36
CA MET A 43 -6.60 -6.62 1.05
C MET A 43 -7.55 -6.28 -0.13
N PRO A 44 -8.69 -6.96 -0.34
CA PRO A 44 -9.62 -6.60 -1.41
C PRO A 44 -10.37 -5.29 -1.16
N LEU A 45 -10.50 -4.84 0.10
CA LEU A 45 -11.17 -3.57 0.43
C LEU A 45 -10.47 -2.34 -0.14
N TRP A 46 -9.25 -2.44 -0.64
CA TRP A 46 -8.57 -1.33 -1.33
C TRP A 46 -9.09 -1.07 -2.75
N PHE A 47 -9.65 -2.08 -3.42
CA PHE A 47 -9.92 -2.00 -4.86
C PHE A 47 -11.14 -1.14 -5.19
N ALA A 48 -12.27 -1.39 -4.53
CA ALA A 48 -13.50 -0.63 -4.75
C ALA A 48 -13.36 0.88 -4.44
N PRO A 49 -12.84 1.29 -3.26
CA PRO A 49 -12.66 2.71 -2.97
C PRO A 49 -11.62 3.36 -3.89
N ALA A 50 -10.54 2.67 -4.29
CA ALA A 50 -9.59 3.23 -5.26
C ALA A 50 -10.23 3.54 -6.62
N VAL A 51 -11.14 2.67 -7.10
CA VAL A 51 -11.90 2.96 -8.33
C VAL A 51 -12.90 4.09 -8.09
N ALA A 52 -13.58 4.11 -6.93
CA ALA A 52 -14.53 5.15 -6.60
C ALA A 52 -13.87 6.54 -6.51
N ASP A 53 -12.68 6.59 -5.93
CA ASP A 53 -11.81 7.77 -5.84
C ASP A 53 -11.50 8.35 -7.22
N TRP A 54 -10.98 7.51 -8.12
CA TRP A 54 -10.75 7.88 -9.51
C TRP A 54 -12.02 8.37 -10.23
N VAL A 55 -13.19 7.75 -9.99
CA VAL A 55 -14.47 8.23 -10.54
C VAL A 55 -14.80 9.62 -10.01
N MET A 56 -14.55 9.89 -8.73
CA MET A 56 -14.78 11.21 -8.14
C MET A 56 -13.86 12.26 -8.76
N HIS A 57 -12.56 11.96 -8.92
CA HIS A 57 -11.60 12.85 -9.59
C HIS A 57 -11.97 13.15 -11.04
N ARG A 58 -12.49 12.15 -11.76
CA ARG A 58 -13.02 12.37 -13.11
C ARG A 58 -14.25 13.28 -13.11
N ARG A 59 -15.13 13.15 -12.13
CA ARG A 59 -16.35 13.98 -12.03
C ARG A 59 -16.06 15.40 -11.56
N SER A 60 -15.02 15.59 -10.75
CA SER A 60 -14.59 16.89 -10.25
C SER A 60 -13.67 17.63 -11.21
N ASP A 61 -13.34 17.04 -12.36
CA ASP A 61 -12.45 17.61 -13.37
C ASP A 61 -11.11 18.03 -12.76
N ILE A 62 -10.49 17.08 -12.04
CA ILE A 62 -9.28 17.31 -11.28
C ILE A 62 -8.16 17.92 -12.14
N GLU A 63 -8.10 17.55 -13.42
CA GLU A 63 -7.12 18.02 -14.40
C GLU A 63 -7.11 19.55 -14.59
N HIS A 64 -8.26 20.21 -14.41
CA HIS A 64 -8.43 21.65 -14.56
C HIS A 64 -8.62 22.40 -13.23
N THR A 65 -8.57 21.71 -12.09
CA THR A 65 -8.66 22.31 -10.77
C THR A 65 -7.31 22.28 -10.04
N SER A 66 -6.97 21.16 -9.39
CA SER A 66 -5.72 20.98 -8.65
C SER A 66 -4.63 20.27 -9.47
N GLY A 67 -5.03 19.53 -10.50
CA GLY A 67 -4.21 19.00 -11.58
C GLY A 67 -3.11 18.05 -11.11
N VAL A 68 -1.94 18.18 -11.77
CA VAL A 68 -0.78 17.28 -11.56
C VAL A 68 -0.31 17.26 -10.10
N ARG A 69 -0.53 18.35 -9.33
CA ARG A 69 -0.04 18.42 -7.96
C ARG A 69 -0.79 17.45 -7.05
N GLU A 70 -2.12 17.44 -7.10
CA GLU A 70 -2.94 16.51 -6.32
C GLU A 70 -2.71 15.06 -6.77
N SER A 71 -2.71 14.81 -8.08
CA SER A 71 -2.41 13.47 -8.62
C SER A 71 -0.99 12.96 -8.27
N ALA A 72 -0.01 13.86 -8.06
CA ALA A 72 1.32 13.46 -7.58
C ALA A 72 1.31 13.07 -6.09
N ILE A 73 0.49 13.73 -5.27
CA ILE A 73 0.30 13.36 -3.86
C ILE A 73 -0.38 11.99 -3.77
N HIS A 74 -1.38 11.71 -4.61
CA HIS A 74 -1.99 10.38 -4.70
C HIS A 74 -0.95 9.30 -5.06
N ALA A 75 0.00 9.60 -5.98
CA ALA A 75 1.13 8.71 -6.29
C ALA A 75 1.98 8.38 -5.06
N LEU A 76 2.29 9.40 -4.27
CA LEU A 76 3.07 9.27 -3.05
C LEU A 76 2.31 8.39 -2.05
N MET A 77 1.04 8.66 -1.81
CA MET A 77 0.17 7.88 -0.92
C MET A 77 0.06 6.41 -1.34
N MET A 78 -0.09 6.13 -2.63
CA MET A 78 -0.06 4.77 -3.16
C MET A 78 1.29 4.07 -2.92
N THR A 79 2.40 4.80 -3.03
CA THR A 79 3.74 4.26 -2.77
C THR A 79 3.93 3.96 -1.28
N GLU A 80 3.50 4.88 -0.42
CA GLU A 80 3.51 4.75 1.04
C GLU A 80 2.69 3.55 1.51
N ALA A 81 1.54 3.27 0.89
CA ALA A 81 0.73 2.09 1.21
C ALA A 81 1.27 0.81 0.53
N GLY A 82 1.65 0.90 -0.74
CA GLY A 82 2.02 -0.22 -1.59
C GLY A 82 3.33 -0.91 -1.18
N LEU A 83 4.34 -0.13 -0.77
CA LEU A 83 5.63 -0.68 -0.33
C LEU A 83 5.47 -1.61 0.91
N PRO A 84 4.81 -1.18 2.01
CA PRO A 84 4.48 -2.04 3.13
C PRO A 84 3.64 -3.26 2.75
N VAL A 85 2.66 -3.11 1.85
CA VAL A 85 1.83 -4.24 1.38
C VAL A 85 2.69 -5.29 0.67
N VAL A 86 3.55 -4.88 -0.26
CA VAL A 86 4.47 -5.79 -0.96
C VAL A 86 5.42 -6.46 0.03
N ALA A 87 5.98 -5.71 0.99
CA ALA A 87 6.82 -6.27 2.05
C ALA A 87 6.02 -7.28 2.91
N GLY A 88 4.80 -6.94 3.31
CA GLY A 88 3.91 -7.79 4.09
C GLY A 88 3.50 -9.07 3.38
N LEU A 89 3.37 -9.06 2.05
CA LEU A 89 3.01 -10.23 1.23
C LEU A 89 4.21 -11.13 0.90
N THR A 90 5.42 -10.58 0.77
CA THR A 90 6.59 -11.31 0.25
C THR A 90 7.68 -11.56 1.29
N ALA A 91 7.86 -10.64 2.24
CA ALA A 91 8.91 -10.72 3.25
C ALA A 91 8.40 -11.36 4.55
N LYS A 92 9.34 -11.97 5.27
CA LYS A 92 9.18 -12.39 6.65
C LYS A 92 8.87 -11.15 7.48
N VAL A 93 7.76 -11.20 8.23
CA VAL A 93 7.43 -10.14 9.18
C VAL A 93 8.43 -10.22 10.35
N ASN A 94 9.30 -9.23 10.44
CA ASN A 94 10.32 -9.03 11.46
C ASN A 94 10.31 -7.56 11.90
N PRO A 95 11.15 -7.12 12.86
CA PRO A 95 11.20 -5.72 13.28
C PRO A 95 11.33 -4.73 12.13
N LEU A 96 12.21 -4.98 11.14
CA LEU A 96 12.33 -4.12 9.97
C LEU A 96 11.01 -3.93 9.23
N VAL A 97 10.31 -5.02 8.90
CA VAL A 97 9.04 -4.96 8.15
C VAL A 97 7.95 -4.27 8.97
N LEU A 98 7.87 -4.54 10.28
CA LEU A 98 6.90 -3.86 11.14
C LEU A 98 7.20 -2.37 11.31
N SER A 99 8.47 -1.99 11.44
CA SER A 99 8.89 -0.58 11.46
C SER A 99 8.58 0.11 10.14
N LEU A 100 8.79 -0.55 9.00
CA LEU A 100 8.39 -0.05 7.68
C LEU A 100 6.87 0.16 7.62
N MET A 101 6.07 -0.83 8.03
CA MET A 101 4.61 -0.71 8.02
C MET A 101 4.11 0.41 8.93
N GLY A 102 4.62 0.50 10.16
CA GLY A 102 4.23 1.55 11.10
C GLY A 102 4.67 2.94 10.66
N GLY A 103 5.93 3.09 10.24
CA GLY A 103 6.45 4.36 9.73
C GLY A 103 5.74 4.84 8.48
N ALA A 104 5.46 3.93 7.54
CA ALA A 104 4.72 4.25 6.34
C ALA A 104 3.24 4.58 6.62
N ALA A 105 2.59 3.93 7.59
CA ALA A 105 1.23 4.29 7.99
C ALA A 105 1.16 5.71 8.59
N LEU A 106 2.16 6.11 9.39
CA LEU A 106 2.26 7.47 9.92
C LEU A 106 2.54 8.50 8.82
N ALA A 107 3.48 8.20 7.91
CA ALA A 107 3.76 9.04 6.76
C ALA A 107 2.51 9.20 5.88
N HIS A 108 1.81 8.10 5.60
CA HIS A 108 0.57 8.09 4.85
C HIS A 108 -0.51 8.96 5.48
N GLY A 109 -0.69 8.91 6.80
CA GLY A 109 -1.62 9.80 7.51
C GLY A 109 -1.23 11.28 7.38
N ALA A 110 0.06 11.60 7.47
CA ALA A 110 0.53 12.97 7.25
C ALA A 110 0.33 13.44 5.79
N THR A 111 0.58 12.56 4.83
CA THR A 111 0.36 12.83 3.40
C THR A 111 -1.13 12.96 3.08
N ALA A 112 -2.01 12.18 3.73
CA ALA A 112 -3.47 12.31 3.61
C ALA A 112 -3.96 13.67 4.13
N LEU A 113 -3.42 14.14 5.27
CA LEU A 113 -3.72 15.49 5.77
C LEU A 113 -3.26 16.57 4.79
N TRP A 114 -2.10 16.38 4.16
CA TRP A 114 -1.59 17.29 3.15
C TRP A 114 -2.47 17.30 1.89
N ASP A 115 -2.91 16.12 1.43
CA ASP A 115 -3.82 15.95 0.31
C ASP A 115 -5.13 16.73 0.51
N VAL A 116 -5.83 16.47 1.61
CA VAL A 116 -7.10 17.14 1.94
C VAL A 116 -6.90 18.65 2.06
N SER A 117 -5.80 19.10 2.66
CA SER A 117 -5.48 20.53 2.78
C SER A 117 -5.26 21.19 1.41
N LEU A 118 -4.63 20.48 0.47
CA LEU A 118 -4.44 20.96 -0.89
C LEU A 118 -5.77 20.98 -1.67
N ALA A 119 -6.52 19.88 -1.62
CA ALA A 119 -7.75 19.72 -2.39
C ALA A 119 -8.80 20.75 -1.96
N THR A 120 -9.00 20.95 -0.66
CA THR A 120 -9.98 21.90 -0.13
C THR A 120 -9.62 23.37 -0.37
N ASP A 121 -8.34 23.70 -0.56
CA ASP A 121 -7.90 25.04 -0.99
C ASP A 121 -8.18 25.30 -2.48
N LYS A 122 -8.22 24.25 -3.31
CA LYS A 122 -8.32 24.36 -4.79
C LYS A 122 -9.69 24.07 -5.35
N ARG A 123 -10.49 23.24 -4.71
CA ARG A 123 -11.79 22.80 -5.21
C ARG A 123 -12.73 22.38 -4.08
N ARG A 124 -14.01 22.25 -4.42
CA ARG A 124 -14.99 21.67 -3.52
C ARG A 124 -14.81 20.14 -3.49
N VAL A 125 -14.49 19.60 -2.33
CA VAL A 125 -14.46 18.15 -2.06
C VAL A 125 -15.85 17.71 -1.58
N ALA A 126 -16.46 16.73 -2.25
CA ALA A 126 -17.79 16.26 -1.86
C ALA A 126 -17.73 15.40 -0.58
N PRO A 127 -18.77 15.35 0.27
CA PRO A 127 -18.76 14.52 1.47
C PRO A 127 -18.51 13.03 1.20
N ILE A 128 -19.02 12.50 0.08
CA ILE A 128 -18.77 11.12 -0.33
C ILE A 128 -17.31 10.86 -0.70
N GLU A 129 -16.66 11.84 -1.32
CA GLU A 129 -15.24 11.79 -1.68
C GLU A 129 -14.38 11.79 -0.42
N GLN A 130 -14.68 12.68 0.52
CA GLN A 130 -14.00 12.70 1.81
C GLN A 130 -14.16 11.36 2.57
N HIS A 131 -15.34 10.73 2.49
CA HIS A 131 -15.55 9.43 3.12
C HIS A 131 -14.74 8.30 2.44
N ILE A 132 -14.60 8.36 1.10
CA ILE A 132 -13.72 7.44 0.34
C ILE A 132 -12.26 7.64 0.77
N HIS A 133 -11.78 8.90 0.84
CA HIS A 133 -10.42 9.22 1.26
C HIS A 133 -10.16 8.72 2.70
N SER A 134 -11.06 9.02 3.65
CA SER A 134 -10.92 8.54 5.03
C SER A 134 -10.93 7.01 5.14
N PHE A 135 -11.68 6.33 4.27
CA PHE A 135 -11.63 4.87 4.20
C PHE A 135 -10.27 4.38 3.68
N LEU A 136 -9.75 4.96 2.60
CA LEU A 136 -8.42 4.64 2.07
C LEU A 136 -7.30 4.94 3.08
N GLU A 137 -7.41 6.04 3.82
CA GLU A 137 -6.45 6.48 4.84
C GLU A 137 -6.31 5.48 6.00
N VAL A 138 -7.42 4.85 6.43
CA VAL A 138 -7.40 3.95 7.60
C VAL A 138 -6.97 2.52 7.26
N LEU A 139 -7.06 2.10 5.99
CA LEU A 139 -6.66 0.74 5.58
C LEU A 139 -5.17 0.40 5.83
N PRO A 140 -4.17 1.26 5.57
CA PRO A 140 -2.77 0.95 5.87
C PRO A 140 -2.53 0.83 7.37
N LEU A 141 -3.15 1.70 8.18
CA LEU A 141 -3.11 1.59 9.64
C LEU A 141 -3.74 0.28 10.12
N THR A 142 -4.88 -0.11 9.55
CA THR A 142 -5.56 -1.37 9.84
C THR A 142 -4.67 -2.56 9.51
N ALA A 143 -4.06 -2.59 8.32
CA ALA A 143 -3.15 -3.66 7.92
C ALA A 143 -1.93 -3.76 8.85
N ALA A 144 -1.34 -2.61 9.24
CA ALA A 144 -0.24 -2.55 10.18
C ALA A 144 -0.64 -3.06 11.58
N ALA A 145 -1.78 -2.61 12.10
CA ALA A 145 -2.26 -3.00 13.43
C ALA A 145 -2.54 -4.50 13.53
N PHE A 146 -3.29 -5.07 12.58
CA PHE A 146 -3.61 -6.50 12.57
C PHE A 146 -2.37 -7.38 12.35
N THR A 147 -1.42 -6.91 11.52
CA THR A 147 -0.13 -7.59 11.34
C THR A 147 0.73 -7.52 12.60
N ALA A 148 0.71 -6.39 13.32
CA ALA A 148 1.40 -6.23 14.60
C ALA A 148 0.81 -7.17 15.67
N CYS A 149 -0.52 -7.29 15.74
CA CYS A 149 -1.17 -8.26 16.63
C CYS A 149 -0.76 -9.70 16.31
N LEU A 150 -0.69 -10.06 15.03
CA LEU A 150 -0.26 -11.39 14.57
C LEU A 150 1.21 -11.69 14.90
N HIS A 151 2.04 -10.66 15.03
CA HIS A 151 3.49 -10.74 15.20
C HIS A 151 3.99 -9.98 16.42
N TRP A 152 3.26 -10.06 17.53
CA TRP A 152 3.55 -9.31 18.75
C TRP A 152 4.96 -9.54 19.29
N ASP A 153 5.51 -10.74 19.13
CA ASP A 153 6.88 -11.05 19.52
C ASP A 153 7.92 -10.22 18.72
N GLN A 154 7.63 -9.91 17.46
CA GLN A 154 8.45 -9.03 16.61
C GLN A 154 8.23 -7.56 16.96
N VAL A 155 7.02 -7.15 17.34
CA VAL A 155 6.76 -5.79 17.87
C VAL A 155 7.62 -5.53 19.11
N ARG A 156 7.63 -6.46 20.07
CA ARG A 156 8.46 -6.38 21.27
C ARG A 156 9.96 -6.27 20.94
N LYS A 157 10.42 -6.96 19.89
CA LYS A 157 11.81 -6.87 19.43
C LYS A 157 12.10 -5.52 18.78
N ALA A 158 11.20 -4.97 17.98
CA ALA A 158 11.35 -3.66 17.37
C ALA A 158 11.50 -2.56 18.44
N ILE A 159 10.63 -2.58 19.45
CA ILE A 159 10.69 -1.62 20.58
C ILE A 159 12.00 -1.73 21.36
N LYS A 160 12.52 -2.96 21.53
CA LYS A 160 13.78 -3.22 22.24
C LYS A 160 15.04 -3.10 21.36
N GLY A 161 14.90 -2.62 20.12
CA GLY A 161 16.04 -2.40 19.21
C GLY A 161 16.58 -3.64 18.48
N GLY A 162 15.97 -4.82 18.63
CA GLY A 162 16.31 -6.06 17.91
C GLY A 162 17.76 -6.54 18.05
N VAL A 163 18.00 -7.64 18.74
CA VAL A 163 19.37 -8.08 19.08
C VAL A 163 20.00 -8.94 17.97
N ARG A 164 19.20 -9.59 17.12
CA ARG A 164 19.72 -10.53 16.11
C ARG A 164 19.90 -9.82 14.78
N ALA A 165 20.98 -10.15 14.07
CA ALA A 165 21.24 -9.60 12.74
C ALA A 165 20.12 -9.86 11.71
N ASP A 166 19.25 -10.85 11.92
CA ASP A 166 18.13 -11.16 11.01
C ASP A 166 16.87 -10.34 11.33
N ASP A 167 16.82 -9.63 12.45
CA ASP A 167 15.69 -8.77 12.85
C ASP A 167 15.58 -7.54 11.93
N TRP A 168 16.73 -7.08 11.41
CA TRP A 168 16.87 -5.87 10.60
C TRP A 168 17.23 -6.16 9.12
N LYS A 169 16.85 -7.32 8.60
CA LYS A 169 17.10 -7.72 7.21
C LYS A 169 15.81 -8.00 6.48
N LEU A 170 15.76 -7.63 5.20
CA LEU A 170 14.66 -8.02 4.32
C LEU A 170 14.85 -9.48 3.89
N LEU A 171 14.11 -10.36 4.55
CA LEU A 171 14.16 -11.80 4.33
C LEU A 171 12.86 -12.30 3.68
N PRO A 172 12.91 -13.27 2.77
CA PRO A 172 11.72 -13.86 2.20
C PRO A 172 10.86 -14.58 3.26
N LYS A 173 9.52 -14.66 3.06
CA LYS A 173 8.63 -15.45 3.94
C LYS A 173 9.06 -16.91 4.03
N GLN A 174 8.92 -17.51 5.22
CA GLN A 174 9.18 -18.95 5.39
C GLN A 174 8.12 -19.82 4.70
N ARG A 175 6.86 -19.38 4.74
CA ARG A 175 5.73 -19.99 4.01
C ARG A 175 5.18 -18.95 3.04
N PRO A 176 5.55 -18.99 1.74
CA PRO A 176 5.05 -18.02 0.76
C PRO A 176 3.54 -18.15 0.59
N LEU A 177 2.88 -17.06 0.21
CA LEU A 177 1.50 -17.13 -0.27
C LEU A 177 1.46 -17.88 -1.61
N SER A 178 0.30 -18.47 -1.95
CA SER A 178 0.15 -19.17 -3.23
C SER A 178 0.38 -18.22 -4.40
N ALA A 179 0.98 -18.73 -5.48
CA ALA A 179 1.24 -17.94 -6.68
C ALA A 179 -0.07 -17.41 -7.30
N GLY A 180 -1.14 -18.22 -7.25
CA GLY A 180 -2.47 -17.82 -7.71
C GLY A 180 -3.04 -16.64 -6.92
N TYR A 181 -2.93 -16.66 -5.60
CA TYR A 181 -3.38 -15.53 -4.76
C TYR A 181 -2.58 -14.25 -5.06
N LEU A 182 -1.25 -14.34 -5.12
CA LEU A 182 -0.41 -13.19 -5.46
C LEU A 182 -0.70 -12.66 -6.87
N GLY A 183 -0.96 -13.54 -7.83
CA GLY A 183 -1.37 -13.18 -9.18
C GLY A 183 -2.71 -12.45 -9.21
N ALA A 184 -3.70 -12.93 -8.44
CA ALA A 184 -5.01 -12.28 -8.32
C ALA A 184 -4.91 -10.89 -7.68
N VAL A 185 -4.12 -10.74 -6.60
CA VAL A 185 -3.87 -9.44 -5.98
C VAL A 185 -3.14 -8.51 -6.96
N ALA A 186 -2.12 -8.99 -7.66
CA ALA A 186 -1.40 -8.19 -8.66
C ALA A 186 -2.31 -7.72 -9.80
N ALA A 187 -3.21 -8.59 -10.28
CA ALA A 187 -4.20 -8.23 -11.28
C ALA A 187 -5.19 -7.18 -10.74
N GLY A 188 -5.70 -7.35 -9.52
CA GLY A 188 -6.56 -6.36 -8.86
C GLY A 188 -5.89 -5.00 -8.68
N VAL A 189 -4.63 -4.98 -8.22
CA VAL A 189 -3.83 -3.74 -8.13
C VAL A 189 -3.64 -3.11 -9.51
N GLY A 190 -3.30 -3.91 -10.52
CA GLY A 190 -3.11 -3.43 -11.89
C GLY A 190 -4.38 -2.78 -12.46
N LEU A 191 -5.52 -3.44 -12.33
CA LEU A 191 -6.79 -3.02 -12.93
C LEU A 191 -7.51 -1.93 -12.14
N CYS A 192 -7.49 -2.00 -10.81
CA CYS A 192 -8.30 -1.14 -9.95
C CYS A 192 -7.53 0.04 -9.34
N ILE A 193 -6.20 0.03 -9.39
CA ILE A 193 -5.37 1.08 -8.76
C ILE A 193 -4.42 1.70 -9.79
N VAL A 194 -3.52 0.89 -10.37
CA VAL A 194 -2.46 1.41 -11.26
C VAL A 194 -3.02 1.99 -12.55
N LEU A 195 -3.96 1.29 -13.20
CA LEU A 195 -4.56 1.74 -14.45
C LEU A 195 -5.40 3.03 -14.28
N PRO A 196 -6.35 3.12 -13.33
CA PRO A 196 -7.11 4.35 -13.09
C PRO A 196 -6.20 5.55 -12.74
N TYR A 197 -5.20 5.31 -11.88
CA TYR A 197 -4.24 6.35 -11.53
C TYR A 197 -3.42 6.83 -12.73
N ALA A 198 -2.90 5.90 -13.55
CA ALA A 198 -2.12 6.27 -14.72
C ALA A 198 -2.96 7.07 -15.71
N GLU A 199 -4.25 6.75 -15.85
CA GLU A 199 -5.20 7.52 -16.65
C GLU A 199 -5.38 8.95 -16.11
N GLU A 200 -5.60 9.12 -14.80
CA GLU A 200 -5.73 10.43 -14.16
C GLU A 200 -4.46 11.28 -14.32
N MET A 201 -3.29 10.73 -14.00
CA MET A 201 -2.01 11.42 -14.15
C MET A 201 -1.79 11.85 -15.60
N VAL A 202 -2.13 11.01 -16.58
CA VAL A 202 -2.06 11.37 -18.00
C VAL A 202 -3.02 12.51 -18.35
N ARG A 203 -4.26 12.50 -17.84
CA ARG A 203 -5.22 13.61 -18.04
C ARG A 203 -4.68 14.92 -17.48
N CYS A 204 -4.22 14.92 -16.23
CA CYS A 204 -3.63 16.09 -15.57
C CYS A 204 -2.39 16.64 -16.32
N VAL A 205 -1.51 15.75 -16.80
CA VAL A 205 -0.32 16.16 -17.56
C VAL A 205 -0.68 16.74 -18.92
N ARG A 206 -1.71 16.21 -19.59
CA ARG A 206 -2.21 16.73 -20.86
C ARG A 206 -2.82 18.12 -20.70
N ALA A 207 -3.77 18.29 -19.76
CA ALA A 207 -4.39 19.58 -19.47
C ALA A 207 -3.33 20.67 -19.19
N ARG A 208 -2.35 20.38 -18.32
CA ARG A 208 -1.26 21.32 -18.02
C ARG A 208 -0.40 21.69 -19.24
N ARG A 209 -0.27 20.80 -20.24
CA ARG A 209 0.47 21.10 -21.47
C ARG A 209 -0.34 21.99 -22.40
N ASP A 210 -1.63 21.75 -22.49
CA ASP A 210 -2.54 22.51 -23.33
C ASP A 210 -2.65 23.96 -22.81
N ASP A 211 -2.84 24.15 -21.50
CA ASP A 211 -2.82 25.48 -20.87
C ASP A 211 -1.51 26.25 -21.15
N ARG A 212 -0.37 25.56 -21.14
CA ARG A 212 0.94 26.17 -21.43
C ARG A 212 1.11 26.58 -22.89
N ASN A 213 0.42 25.92 -23.81
CA ASN A 213 0.49 26.20 -25.24
C ASN A 213 -0.48 27.34 -25.62
N GLU A 214 -1.56 27.53 -24.87
CA GLU A 214 -2.55 28.60 -25.08
C GLU A 214 -2.11 29.95 -24.52
N VAL A 215 -1.24 29.99 -23.51
CA VAL A 215 -0.65 31.25 -23.02
C VAL A 215 0.35 31.79 -24.06
N PRO A 216 0.13 32.96 -24.68
CA PRO A 216 1.10 33.57 -25.58
C PRO A 216 2.41 33.79 -24.83
N ARG A 217 3.53 33.33 -25.40
CA ARG A 217 4.85 33.72 -24.87
C ARG A 217 4.95 35.23 -25.00
N GLN A 218 4.83 35.96 -23.90
CA GLN A 218 5.12 37.40 -23.87
C GLN A 218 6.59 37.57 -24.33
N PRO A 219 6.85 38.47 -25.29
CA PRO A 219 8.19 38.69 -25.86
C PRO A 219 9.18 39.23 -24.83
#